data_AF-A0A8B6EUA2-F1
#
_entry.id   AF-A0A8B6EUA2-F1
#
_cell.length_a   1.000
_cell.length_b   1.000
_cell.length_c   1.000
_cell.angle_alpha   90.00
_cell.angle_beta   90.00
_cell.angle_gamma   90.00
#
_symmetry.space_group_name_H-M   'P 1'
#
loop_
_entity.id
_entity.type
_entity.pdbx_description
1 polymer ?
#
loop_
_entity_poly.entity_id
_entity_poly.type
_entity_poly.pdbx_seq_one_letter_code
_entity_poly.pdbx_strand_id
1 'polypeptide(L)'
;MGVLGLLLALHMVDFVYCGQYDNFMVQEHNKFRRMEAKKGAANIEKMVWSNTIANVALNWAKTCTVGHNGKTGYGENLYFHTIRDKGQERDLIERGIKAWYDEYTLWNWSTGFTTPTGHYTQ
;
A
#
# COMPACT_ATOMS: atom_id res chain seq x y z
N MET A 1 -9.00 9.13 -16.87
CA MET A 1 -9.45 9.29 -15.47
C MET A 1 -9.21 7.96 -14.77
N GLY A 2 -7.98 7.74 -14.29
CA GLY A 2 -7.59 6.48 -13.66
C GLY A 2 -7.86 6.58 -12.17
N VAL A 3 -8.76 5.76 -11.65
CA VAL A 3 -8.92 5.60 -10.21
C VAL A 3 -7.68 4.84 -9.73
N LEU A 4 -6.65 5.57 -9.28
CA LEU A 4 -5.51 4.98 -8.57
C LEU A 4 -6.01 4.55 -7.19
N GLY A 5 -6.56 3.35 -7.12
CA GLY A 5 -6.82 2.68 -5.87
C GLY A 5 -5.76 1.62 -5.64
N LEU A 6 -4.96 1.85 -4.61
CA LEU A 6 -3.95 0.92 -4.15
C LEU A 6 -4.61 -0.21 -3.37
N LEU A 7 -4.34 -1.45 -3.76
CA LEU A 7 -4.65 -2.63 -2.96
C LEU A 7 -3.62 -2.73 -1.83
N LEU A 8 -4.05 -2.52 -0.57
CA LEU A 8 -3.27 -2.84 0.62
C LEU A 8 -3.63 -4.25 1.07
N ALA A 9 -2.86 -5.26 0.69
CA ALA A 9 -2.97 -6.58 1.29
C ALA A 9 -1.97 -6.68 2.45
N LEU A 10 -2.46 -6.36 3.65
CA LEU A 10 -1.75 -6.68 4.90
C LEU A 10 -2.21 -8.09 5.32
N HIS A 11 -1.31 -9.08 5.30
CA HIS A 11 -1.58 -10.41 5.85
C HIS A 11 -1.63 -10.34 7.38
N MET A 12 -2.77 -9.93 7.94
CA MET A 12 -3.08 -10.11 9.35
C MET A 12 -3.78 -11.44 9.55
N VAL A 13 -3.06 -12.41 10.09
CA VAL A 13 -3.65 -13.68 10.54
C VAL A 13 -4.62 -13.34 11.70
N ASP A 14 -5.91 -13.55 11.47
CA ASP A 14 -7.02 -13.52 12.45
C ASP A 14 -7.62 -12.17 12.90
N PHE A 15 -7.61 -11.10 12.09
CA PHE A 15 -8.41 -9.90 12.41
C PHE A 15 -9.40 -9.49 11.34
N VAL A 16 -10.68 -9.43 11.74
CA VAL A 16 -11.75 -8.77 11.00
C VAL A 16 -11.37 -7.31 10.84
N TYR A 17 -10.99 -6.94 9.61
CA TYR A 17 -10.73 -5.56 9.20
C TYR A 17 -12.05 -4.78 9.21
N CYS A 18 -12.41 -4.17 10.34
CA CYS A 18 -13.64 -3.39 10.52
C CYS A 18 -13.41 -1.89 10.19
N GLY A 19 -12.75 -1.59 9.07
CA GLY A 19 -12.53 -0.22 8.57
C GLY A 19 -11.73 0.73 9.48
N GLN A 20 -11.22 0.24 10.63
CA GLN A 20 -10.65 1.05 11.71
C GLN A 20 -9.45 1.90 11.25
N TYR A 21 -8.72 1.43 10.23
CA TYR A 21 -7.47 2.06 9.79
C TYR A 21 -7.57 2.67 8.39
N ASP A 22 -8.75 2.70 7.76
CA ASP A 22 -8.95 3.18 6.39
C ASP A 22 -8.41 4.61 6.20
N ASN A 23 -8.83 5.50 7.09
CA ASN A 23 -8.37 6.89 7.09
C ASN A 23 -6.87 6.99 7.37
N PHE A 24 -6.34 6.15 8.26
CA PHE A 24 -4.93 6.16 8.62
C PHE A 24 -4.06 5.73 7.43
N MET A 25 -4.42 4.64 6.74
CA MET A 25 -3.72 4.16 5.55
C MET A 25 -3.67 5.24 4.47
N VAL A 26 -4.81 5.85 4.15
CA VAL A 26 -4.88 6.89 3.11
C VAL A 26 -4.09 8.14 3.53
N GLN A 27 -4.06 8.47 4.82
CA GLN A 27 -3.26 9.57 5.34
C GLN A 27 -1.75 9.30 5.20
N GLU A 28 -1.28 8.09 5.53
CA GLU A 28 0.13 7.71 5.38
C GLU A 28 0.56 7.68 3.91
N HIS A 29 -0.26 7.14 2.99
CA HIS A 29 0.03 7.23 1.55
C HIS A 29 0.10 8.69 1.09
N ASN A 30 -0.89 9.50 1.46
CA ASN A 30 -0.90 10.91 1.07
C ASN A 30 0.23 11.72 1.71
N LYS A 31 0.77 11.31 2.87
CA LYS A 31 1.95 11.92 3.50
C LYS A 31 3.16 11.77 2.59
N PHE A 32 3.43 10.57 2.07
CA PHE A 32 4.54 10.34 1.15
C PHE A 32 4.31 10.98 -0.23
N ARG A 33 3.09 10.93 -0.77
CA ARG A 33 2.73 11.66 -2.01
C ARG A 33 2.99 13.17 -1.89
N ARG A 34 2.69 13.78 -0.74
CA ARG A 34 3.03 15.19 -0.47
C ARG A 34 4.54 15.42 -0.39
N MET A 35 5.32 14.46 0.10
CA MET A 35 6.79 14.57 0.11
C MET A 35 7.35 14.57 -1.31
N GLU A 36 6.85 13.72 -2.20
CA GLU A 36 7.23 13.72 -3.62
C GLU A 36 6.85 15.04 -4.31
N ALA A 37 5.67 15.58 -4.01
CA ALA A 37 5.26 16.88 -4.53
C ALA A 37 6.22 18.01 -4.09
N LYS A 38 6.70 17.98 -2.84
CA LYS A 38 7.71 18.92 -2.33
C LYS A 38 9.08 18.77 -3.01
N LYS A 39 9.40 17.59 -3.56
CA LYS A 39 10.61 17.35 -4.36
C LYS A 39 10.48 17.84 -5.81
N GLY A 40 9.34 18.45 -6.17
CA GLY A 40 9.09 19.02 -7.50
C GLY A 40 8.28 18.13 -8.43
N ALA A 41 7.78 16.98 -7.96
CA ALA A 41 6.87 16.17 -8.76
C ALA A 41 5.52 16.90 -8.95
N ALA A 42 5.11 17.07 -10.21
CA ALA A 42 3.86 17.70 -10.58
C ALA A 42 2.74 16.67 -10.73
N ASN A 43 1.48 17.13 -10.68
CA ASN A 43 0.28 16.32 -10.91
C ASN A 43 0.12 15.11 -9.97
N ILE A 44 0.65 15.20 -8.75
CA ILE A 44 0.40 14.19 -7.72
C ILE A 44 -0.98 14.40 -7.11
N GLU A 45 -1.94 13.59 -7.54
CA GLU A 45 -3.30 13.62 -7.01
C GLU A 45 -3.40 13.08 -5.58
N LYS A 46 -4.35 13.59 -4.79
CA LYS A 46 -4.62 13.06 -3.44
C LYS A 46 -5.42 11.76 -3.55
N MET A 47 -4.95 10.70 -2.90
CA MET A 47 -5.69 9.45 -2.80
C MET A 47 -6.88 9.56 -1.86
N VAL A 48 -7.93 8.82 -2.18
CA VAL A 48 -9.14 8.64 -1.36
C VAL A 48 -9.39 7.15 -1.12
N TRP A 49 -10.05 6.82 -0.03
CA TRP A 49 -10.41 5.44 0.27
C TRP A 49 -11.46 4.91 -0.72
N SER A 50 -11.37 3.63 -1.07
CA SER A 50 -12.38 2.92 -1.85
C SER A 50 -12.74 1.60 -1.18
N ASN A 51 -13.96 1.51 -0.65
CA ASN A 51 -14.47 0.27 -0.04
C ASN A 51 -14.47 -0.90 -1.03
N THR A 52 -14.64 -0.63 -2.33
CA THR A 52 -14.61 -1.68 -3.36
C THR A 52 -13.23 -2.32 -3.43
N ILE A 53 -12.17 -1.50 -3.48
CA ILE A 53 -10.79 -1.98 -3.60
C ILE A 53 -10.31 -2.59 -2.28
N ALA A 54 -10.69 -1.99 -1.15
CA ALA A 54 -10.42 -2.54 0.17
C ALA A 54 -11.03 -3.94 0.35
N ASN A 55 -12.26 -4.16 -0.12
CA ASN A 55 -12.89 -5.48 -0.06
C ASN A 55 -12.15 -6.53 -0.92
N VAL A 56 -11.66 -6.12 -2.10
CA VAL A 56 -10.82 -6.99 -2.93
C VAL A 56 -9.51 -7.33 -2.21
N ALA A 57 -8.87 -6.34 -1.57
CA ALA A 57 -7.64 -6.51 -0.82
C ALA A 57 -7.82 -7.47 0.36
N LEU A 58 -8.89 -7.25 1.13
CA LEU A 58 -9.26 -8.08 2.27
C LEU A 58 -9.54 -9.52 1.87
N ASN A 59 -10.29 -9.72 0.78
CA ASN A 59 -10.59 -11.06 0.29
C ASN A 59 -9.33 -11.79 -0.19
N TRP A 60 -8.37 -11.08 -0.77
CA TRP A 60 -7.08 -11.66 -1.15
C TRP A 60 -6.21 -11.97 0.08
N ALA A 61 -6.07 -11.04 1.03
CA ALA A 61 -5.28 -11.27 2.24
C ALA A 61 -5.79 -12.50 3.04
N LYS A 62 -7.11 -12.72 3.07
CA LYS A 62 -7.75 -13.88 3.73
C LYS A 62 -7.38 -15.24 3.13
N THR A 63 -6.88 -15.32 1.90
CA THR A 63 -6.44 -16.60 1.32
C THR A 63 -5.12 -17.08 1.95
N CYS A 64 -4.42 -16.21 2.67
CA CYS A 64 -3.11 -16.47 3.25
C CYS A 64 -2.07 -16.95 2.22
N THR A 65 -2.22 -16.57 0.94
CA THR A 65 -1.27 -16.91 -0.12
C THR A 65 -0.21 -15.83 -0.28
N VAL A 66 1.03 -16.23 -0.58
CA VAL A 66 2.11 -15.30 -0.95
C VAL A 66 2.07 -15.10 -2.47
N GLY A 67 1.68 -13.91 -2.91
CA GLY A 67 1.65 -13.54 -4.32
C GLY A 67 0.58 -12.50 -4.65
N HIS A 68 0.66 -11.94 -5.86
CA HIS A 68 -0.26 -10.92 -6.33
C HIS A 68 -1.60 -11.47 -6.83
N ASN A 69 -2.68 -10.72 -6.64
CA ASN A 69 -4.00 -11.03 -7.18
C ASN A 69 -4.12 -10.61 -8.66
N GLY A 70 -3.71 -11.50 -9.57
CA GLY A 70 -3.71 -11.24 -11.01
C GLY A 70 -5.08 -11.12 -11.70
N LYS A 71 -6.20 -11.04 -10.97
CA LYS A 71 -7.56 -11.09 -11.55
C LYS A 71 -8.35 -9.78 -11.46
N THR A 72 -7.80 -8.74 -10.85
CA THR A 72 -8.61 -7.57 -10.40
C THR A 72 -8.48 -6.34 -11.28
N GLY A 73 -7.38 -6.23 -12.03
CA GLY A 73 -7.04 -5.02 -12.80
C GLY A 73 -6.63 -3.81 -11.94
N TYR A 74 -6.56 -3.95 -10.62
CA TYR A 74 -6.04 -2.93 -9.70
C TYR A 74 -4.53 -3.10 -9.47
N GLY A 75 -3.84 -2.01 -9.18
CA GLY A 75 -2.47 -2.06 -8.67
C GLY A 75 -2.45 -2.60 -7.23
N GLU A 76 -1.37 -3.28 -6.85
CA GLU A 76 -1.28 -4.00 -5.58
C GLU A 76 0.10 -3.94 -4.97
N ASN A 77 0.15 -3.62 -3.67
CA ASN A 77 1.34 -3.77 -2.84
C ASN A 77 1.04 -4.76 -1.70
N LEU A 78 2.01 -5.61 -1.39
CA LEU A 78 1.92 -6.66 -0.38
C LEU A 78 2.95 -6.41 0.73
N TYR A 79 2.53 -6.59 1.97
CA TYR A 79 3.43 -6.52 3.13
C TYR A 79 3.11 -7.63 4.12
N PHE A 80 4.17 -8.26 4.62
CA PHE A 80 4.07 -9.42 5.50
C PHE A 80 4.91 -9.18 6.75
N HIS A 81 4.41 -9.66 7.88
CA HIS A 81 5.16 -9.75 9.13
C HIS A 81 4.83 -11.06 9.84
N THR A 82 5.65 -11.42 10.82
CA THR A 82 5.42 -12.60 11.68
C THR A 82 4.86 -12.26 13.06
N ILE A 83 4.71 -10.95 13.39
CA ILE A 83 4.12 -10.48 14.65
C ILE A 83 2.67 -10.95 14.76
N ARG A 84 2.25 -11.42 15.94
CA ARG A 84 0.89 -11.93 16.21
C ARG A 84 0.20 -11.22 17.37
N ASP A 85 0.85 -10.20 17.94
CA ASP A 85 0.32 -9.47 19.08
C ASP A 85 -0.80 -8.52 18.67
N LYS A 86 -1.91 -8.60 19.40
CA LYS A 86 -3.05 -7.69 19.22
C LYS A 86 -2.65 -6.27 19.64
N GLY A 87 -3.16 -5.27 18.92
CA GLY A 87 -2.95 -3.85 19.23
C GLY A 87 -1.74 -3.21 18.53
N GLN A 88 -0.98 -3.97 17.73
CA GLN A 88 0.14 -3.45 16.93
C GLN A 88 -0.23 -3.16 15.46
N GLU A 89 -1.51 -3.31 15.10
CA GLU A 89 -1.97 -3.27 13.70
C GLU A 89 -1.64 -1.92 13.05
N ARG A 90 -1.84 -0.81 13.77
CA ARG A 90 -1.49 0.54 13.28
C ARG A 90 -0.01 0.65 12.95
N ASP A 91 0.86 0.20 13.85
CA ASP A 91 2.31 0.28 13.68
C ASP A 91 2.79 -0.64 12.55
N LEU A 92 2.13 -1.78 12.36
CA LEU A 92 2.41 -2.71 11.26
C LEU A 92 1.99 -2.13 9.91
N ILE A 93 0.83 -1.46 9.84
CA ILE A 93 0.40 -0.71 8.66
C ILE A 93 1.40 0.42 8.34
N GLU A 94 1.81 1.21 9.34
CA GLU A 94 2.77 2.30 9.17
C GLU A 94 4.11 1.77 8.64
N ARG A 95 4.63 0.69 9.23
CA ARG A 95 5.87 0.04 8.80
C ARG A 95 5.78 -0.47 7.37
N GLY A 96 4.67 -1.10 6.98
CA GLY A 96 4.48 -1.60 5.61
C GLY A 96 4.46 -0.49 4.57
N ILE A 97 3.65 0.56 4.78
CA ILE A 97 3.57 1.70 3.86
C ILE A 97 4.93 2.42 3.77
N LYS A 98 5.62 2.58 4.90
CA LYS A 98 6.95 3.18 4.92
C LYS A 98 7.97 2.32 4.16
N ALA A 99 7.96 1.00 4.34
CA ALA A 99 8.88 0.10 3.67
C ALA A 99 8.74 0.18 2.14
N TRP A 100 7.51 0.23 1.64
CA TRP A 100 7.25 0.44 0.21
C TRP A 100 7.76 1.79 -0.27
N TYR A 101 7.51 2.86 0.49
CA TYR A 101 8.01 4.18 0.11
C TYR A 101 9.53 4.25 0.11
N ASP A 102 10.21 3.66 1.10
CA ASP A 102 11.68 3.68 1.25
C ASP A 102 12.42 3.05 0.05
N GLU A 103 11.74 2.27 -0.80
CA GLU A 103 12.29 1.80 -2.07
C GLU A 103 12.68 2.95 -3.02
N TYR A 104 12.21 4.18 -2.78
CA TYR A 104 12.68 5.38 -3.51
C TYR A 104 14.21 5.54 -3.46
N THR A 105 14.86 5.00 -2.42
CA THR A 105 16.33 5.02 -2.29
C THR A 105 17.04 4.20 -3.37
N LEU A 106 16.31 3.27 -4.00
CA LEU A 106 16.76 2.45 -5.12
C LEU A 106 16.32 3.04 -6.47
N TRP A 107 15.55 4.13 -6.48
CA TRP A 107 15.07 4.76 -7.70
C TRP A 107 16.20 5.42 -8.47
N ASN A 108 16.27 5.10 -9.77
CA ASN A 108 17.20 5.74 -10.69
C ASN A 108 16.44 6.27 -11.91
N TRP A 109 16.48 7.59 -12.09
CA TRP A 109 15.82 8.30 -13.19
C TRP A 109 16.29 7.88 -14.58
N SER A 110 17.50 7.32 -14.71
CA SER A 110 18.03 6.84 -15.99
C SER A 110 17.49 5.46 -16.39
N THR A 111 17.13 4.62 -15.42
CA THR A 111 16.63 3.25 -15.67
C THR A 111 15.10 3.17 -15.57
N GLY A 112 14.47 4.06 -14.81
CA GLY A 112 13.04 4.01 -14.54
C GLY A 112 12.65 2.82 -13.65
N PHE A 113 11.46 2.25 -13.88
CA PHE A 113 10.92 1.15 -13.10
C PHE A 113 11.83 -0.07 -13.08
N THR A 114 12.05 -0.61 -11.89
CA THR A 114 12.72 -1.89 -11.65
C THR A 114 11.96 -2.68 -10.57
N THR A 115 12.10 -4.00 -10.55
CA THR A 115 11.44 -4.87 -9.56
C THR A 115 11.64 -4.40 -8.10
N PRO A 116 12.84 -3.95 -7.67
CA PRO A 116 13.05 -3.46 -6.29
C PRO A 116 12.41 -2.11 -5.97
N THR A 117 11.85 -1.42 -6.95
CA THR A 117 11.16 -0.11 -6.81
C THR A 117 9.65 -0.24 -7.05
N GLY A 118 9.17 -1.48 -7.18
CA GLY A 118 7.82 -1.77 -7.63
C GLY A 118 6.77 -1.24 -6.66
N HIS A 119 7.02 -1.32 -5.36
CA HIS A 119 6.06 -0.83 -4.38
C HIS A 119 6.08 0.69 -4.26
N TYR A 120 7.26 1.33 -4.34
CA TYR A 120 7.36 2.80 -4.33
C TYR A 120 6.65 3.47 -5.52
N THR A 121 6.75 2.85 -6.70
CA THR A 121 6.21 3.44 -7.94
C THR A 121 4.68 3.34 -8.07
N GLN A 122 4.01 2.63 -7.17
CA GLN A 122 2.55 2.44 -7.14
C GLN A 122 1.92 3.15 -5.93
#